data_AF-A0A348P603-F1
#
_entry.id   AF-A0A348P603-F1
#
_cell.length_a   1.000
_cell.length_b   1.000
_cell.length_c   1.000
_cell.angle_alpha   90.00
_cell.angle_beta   90.00
_cell.angle_gamma   90.00
#
_symmetry.space_group_name_H-M   'P 1'
#
loop_
_entity.id
_entity.type
_entity.pdbx_description
1 polymer ?
#
loop_
_entity_poly.entity_id
_entity_poly.type
_entity_poly.pdbx_seq_one_letter_code
_entity_poly.pdbx_strand_id
1 'polypeptide(L)'
;MAKKFLSVFMALVLAVLCVIPAFAESEKVNPILVISGFSQYKFVDTVSGKQVWTPETSIIVDLVTKALPPLTTLLASSKNKADYDKFVDAVVPVANDYLRYISVGPDAEPVDNNVKLIDQFTGPVSNYDYAWVKTVFENDIVDIACDAVGKENVWVYGLDWRVDPLVLADEIHEYVKNIKKTTKCEKISVSGISMGGIVMSCYLAKYGYEDFSNITYLSAAFTGIDYVGEMFSGNIKVDGQGLLNIIKESMHNTTVSDILEQTKILDLLLPVVDDLVKYEKDRVYTEILMPNFGYNTGLWAFCPDEYFASAKAFMKARMNAGTAEDAAKFWGKVDDYHNNVQLKINDILHAAQNDGVTVSLVSCYNLQMPPVSPASKYMGDQVIEARHTSGFATVADYGQRLNAEVGPHIAADKMIDANSAYFPENTWFVKNQQHVGFSNAGTRDNGAFYKWILTAPEGTDVYSNPRFPQFMYYFNDIKELRPLGDVDGNMKLSIADAKMILKSVSGSRVLTSSQIEAAELSGDSKVSIVDAKLVLRSIAAS
;
A
#
# COMPACT_ATOMS: atom_id res chain seq x y z
N MET A 1 -52.76 -54.24 -11.59
CA MET A 1 -51.51 -54.36 -10.80
C MET A 1 -50.32 -53.66 -11.46
N ALA A 2 -50.09 -53.82 -12.78
CA ALA A 2 -48.96 -53.23 -13.51
C ALA A 2 -48.83 -51.68 -13.46
N LYS A 3 -49.93 -50.92 -13.50
CA LYS A 3 -49.88 -49.44 -13.48
C LYS A 3 -49.46 -48.85 -12.13
N LYS A 4 -49.80 -49.51 -11.01
CA LYS A 4 -49.37 -49.10 -9.66
C LYS A 4 -47.89 -49.41 -9.44
N PHE A 5 -47.40 -50.55 -9.94
CA PHE A 5 -45.99 -50.92 -9.87
C PHE A 5 -45.11 -49.99 -10.73
N LEU A 6 -45.57 -49.63 -11.93
CA LEU A 6 -44.86 -48.67 -12.80
C LEU A 6 -44.80 -47.25 -12.22
N SER A 7 -45.87 -46.82 -11.54
CA SER A 7 -45.91 -45.49 -10.89
C SER A 7 -45.00 -45.42 -9.66
N VAL A 8 -44.93 -46.50 -8.87
CA VAL A 8 -44.02 -46.61 -7.72
C VAL A 8 -42.57 -46.74 -8.18
N PHE A 9 -42.31 -47.49 -9.25
CA PHE A 9 -40.98 -47.60 -9.85
C PHE A 9 -40.52 -46.27 -10.46
N MET A 10 -41.38 -45.53 -11.18
CA MET A 10 -41.05 -44.19 -11.66
C MET A 10 -40.85 -43.18 -10.54
N ALA A 11 -41.64 -43.25 -9.46
CA ALA A 11 -41.43 -42.40 -8.28
C ALA A 11 -40.12 -42.72 -7.54
N LEU A 12 -39.69 -43.99 -7.51
CA LEU A 12 -38.40 -44.41 -6.99
C LEU A 12 -37.23 -44.00 -7.89
N VAL A 13 -37.38 -44.09 -9.22
CA VAL A 13 -36.38 -43.60 -10.18
C VAL A 13 -36.26 -42.07 -10.11
N LEU A 14 -37.38 -41.35 -10.00
CA LEU A 14 -37.38 -39.90 -9.77
C LEU A 14 -36.80 -39.53 -8.40
N ALA A 15 -37.09 -40.30 -7.36
CA ALA A 15 -36.49 -40.10 -6.04
C ALA A 15 -34.98 -40.40 -6.03
N VAL A 16 -34.51 -41.41 -6.77
CA VAL A 16 -33.08 -41.72 -6.92
C VAL A 16 -32.36 -40.69 -7.80
N LEU A 17 -33.03 -40.15 -8.84
CA LEU A 17 -32.52 -39.02 -9.63
C LEU A 17 -32.52 -37.69 -8.85
N CYS A 18 -33.43 -37.53 -7.88
CA CYS A 18 -33.45 -36.39 -6.94
C CYS A 18 -32.55 -36.57 -5.70
N VAL A 19 -31.91 -37.74 -5.53
CA VAL A 19 -31.04 -38.09 -4.38
C VAL A 19 -29.60 -38.40 -4.84
N ILE A 20 -29.24 -38.11 -6.09
CA ILE A 20 -27.87 -37.66 -6.33
C ILE A 20 -27.81 -36.36 -5.52
N PRO A 21 -27.04 -36.25 -4.41
CA PRO A 21 -26.71 -34.93 -3.93
C PRO A 21 -26.27 -34.17 -5.17
N ALA A 22 -26.96 -33.09 -5.48
CA ALA A 22 -26.35 -32.03 -6.24
C ALA A 22 -25.13 -31.59 -5.40
N PHE A 23 -24.06 -32.37 -5.44
CA PHE A 23 -22.77 -31.84 -5.79
C PHE A 23 -23.01 -31.21 -7.17
N ALA A 24 -23.64 -30.04 -7.17
CA ALA A 24 -22.98 -28.95 -7.84
C ALA A 24 -21.57 -29.05 -7.29
N GLU A 25 -20.67 -29.64 -8.07
CA GLU A 25 -19.27 -29.28 -7.97
C GLU A 25 -19.33 -27.76 -8.09
N SER A 26 -19.42 -27.08 -6.94
CA SER A 26 -19.32 -25.64 -6.88
C SER A 26 -18.09 -25.36 -7.70
N GLU A 27 -18.26 -24.64 -8.81
CA GLU A 27 -17.18 -24.29 -9.71
C GLU A 27 -15.96 -23.98 -8.84
N LYS A 28 -14.91 -24.80 -8.93
CA LYS A 28 -13.84 -24.78 -7.91
C LYS A 28 -13.23 -23.38 -7.93
N VAL A 29 -13.60 -22.55 -6.97
CA VAL A 29 -13.07 -21.20 -6.84
C VAL A 29 -11.71 -21.32 -6.18
N ASN A 30 -10.69 -20.71 -6.78
CA ASN A 30 -9.38 -20.66 -6.14
C ASN A 30 -9.50 -19.84 -4.85
N PRO A 31 -9.11 -20.40 -3.69
CA PRO A 31 -9.14 -19.65 -2.44
C PRO A 31 -8.14 -18.50 -2.48
N ILE A 32 -8.43 -17.44 -1.73
CA ILE A 32 -7.60 -16.23 -1.65
C ILE A 32 -6.90 -16.18 -0.29
N LEU A 33 -5.59 -16.00 -0.31
CA LEU A 33 -4.80 -15.57 0.85
C LEU A 33 -4.49 -14.07 0.73
N VAL A 34 -4.96 -13.28 1.69
CA VAL A 34 -4.63 -11.84 1.80
C VAL A 34 -3.57 -11.64 2.89
N ILE A 35 -2.41 -11.13 2.51
CA ILE A 35 -1.32 -10.79 3.41
C ILE A 35 -1.42 -9.28 3.67
N SER A 36 -1.59 -8.92 4.95
CA SER A 36 -1.74 -7.54 5.41
C SER A 36 -0.53 -6.65 5.08
N GLY A 37 -0.67 -5.35 5.31
CA GLY A 37 0.39 -4.35 5.20
C GLY A 37 1.01 -3.97 6.53
N PHE A 38 2.01 -3.09 6.47
CA PHE A 38 2.67 -2.54 7.65
C PHE A 38 1.65 -1.93 8.61
N SER A 39 1.71 -2.34 9.88
CA SER A 39 0.86 -1.80 10.93
C SER A 39 -0.66 -1.91 10.72
N GLN A 40 -1.14 -2.76 9.79
CA GLN A 40 -2.58 -3.01 9.61
C GLN A 40 -3.17 -3.88 10.73
N TYR A 41 -2.36 -4.74 11.34
CA TYR A 41 -2.73 -5.45 12.55
C TYR A 41 -2.28 -4.68 13.78
N LYS A 42 -3.15 -4.71 14.80
CA LYS A 42 -2.90 -4.10 16.10
C LYS A 42 -1.95 -4.98 16.92
N PHE A 43 -0.97 -4.36 17.56
CA PHE A 43 -0.23 -4.95 18.66
C PHE A 43 -0.87 -4.63 20.01
N VAL A 44 -0.89 -5.63 20.87
CA VAL A 44 -1.34 -5.54 22.26
C VAL A 44 -0.22 -5.92 23.20
N ASP A 45 -0.18 -5.26 24.34
CA ASP A 45 0.56 -5.75 25.50
C ASP A 45 -0.25 -6.87 26.16
N THR A 46 0.29 -8.09 26.12
CA THR A 46 -0.35 -9.30 26.67
C THR A 46 -0.52 -9.28 28.19
N VAL A 47 0.19 -8.40 28.92
CA VAL A 47 0.04 -8.24 30.36
C VAL A 47 -1.14 -7.33 30.69
N SER A 48 -1.23 -6.16 30.05
CA SER A 48 -2.29 -5.18 30.32
C SER A 48 -3.55 -5.37 29.47
N GLY A 49 -3.46 -6.12 28.36
CA GLY A 49 -4.51 -6.28 27.37
C GLY A 49 -4.76 -5.04 26.51
N LYS A 50 -3.92 -4.00 26.64
CA LYS A 50 -4.10 -2.73 25.93
C LYS A 50 -3.44 -2.78 24.55
N GLN A 51 -4.09 -2.14 23.58
CA GLN A 51 -3.46 -1.81 22.31
C GLN A 51 -2.29 -0.85 22.55
N VAL A 52 -1.12 -1.20 22.04
CA VAL A 52 0.10 -0.39 22.14
C VAL A 52 0.55 0.15 20.78
N TRP A 53 0.07 -0.46 19.69
CA TRP A 53 0.31 -0.03 18.31
C TRP A 53 -0.79 -0.57 17.40
N THR A 54 -1.31 0.12 16.39
CA THR A 54 -1.27 1.57 16.09
C THR A 54 -1.69 2.40 17.30
N PRO A 55 -1.15 3.61 17.51
CA PRO A 55 -1.58 4.44 18.64
C PRO A 55 -3.04 4.85 18.47
N GLU A 56 -3.80 4.81 19.57
CA GLU A 56 -5.05 5.54 19.64
C GLU A 56 -4.79 7.06 19.59
N THR A 57 -5.78 7.83 19.11
CA THR A 57 -5.72 9.31 19.08
C THR A 57 -5.40 9.91 20.45
N SER A 58 -5.86 9.29 21.53
CA SER A 58 -5.58 9.70 22.90
C SER A 58 -4.09 9.67 23.23
N ILE A 59 -3.36 8.67 22.74
CA ILE A 59 -1.91 8.52 22.91
C ILE A 59 -1.17 9.61 22.12
N ILE A 60 -1.61 9.88 20.87
CA ILE A 60 -1.04 10.97 20.06
C ILE A 60 -1.24 12.33 20.76
N VAL A 61 -2.42 12.59 21.31
CA VAL A 61 -2.71 13.83 22.05
C VAL A 61 -1.84 13.94 23.30
N ASP A 62 -1.63 12.85 24.04
CA ASP A 62 -0.74 12.83 25.21
C ASP A 62 0.72 13.11 24.83
N LEU A 63 1.22 12.52 23.75
CA LEU A 63 2.56 12.81 23.22
C LEU A 63 2.72 14.28 22.83
N VAL A 64 1.76 14.85 22.10
CA VAL A 64 1.75 16.27 21.74
C VAL A 64 1.71 17.15 22.99
N THR A 65 0.88 16.78 23.98
CA THR A 65 0.76 17.51 25.25
C THR A 65 2.07 17.52 26.03
N LYS A 66 2.80 16.40 26.05
CA LYS A 66 4.12 16.28 26.68
C LYS A 66 5.21 17.04 25.91
N ALA A 67 5.12 17.09 24.58
CA ALA A 67 6.07 17.82 23.74
C ALA A 67 5.80 19.34 23.65
N LEU A 68 4.60 19.80 24.01
CA LEU A 68 4.20 21.21 23.88
C LEU A 68 4.96 22.16 24.82
N PRO A 69 5.14 21.89 26.13
CA PRO A 69 5.94 22.75 27.00
C PRO A 69 7.41 22.94 26.56
N PRO A 70 8.17 21.89 26.19
CA PRO A 70 9.54 22.10 25.69
C PRO A 70 9.54 22.83 24.34
N LEU A 71 8.57 22.58 23.45
CA LEU A 71 8.46 23.32 22.19
C LEU A 71 8.18 24.81 22.43
N THR A 72 7.25 25.17 23.30
CA THR A 72 6.95 26.58 23.61
C THR A 72 8.14 27.30 24.26
N THR A 73 8.91 26.59 25.10
CA THR A 73 10.17 27.09 25.66
C THR A 73 11.21 27.36 24.56
N LEU A 74 11.37 26.44 23.60
CA LEU A 74 12.26 26.63 22.45
C LEU A 74 11.80 27.79 21.56
N LEU A 75 10.50 27.92 21.30
CA LEU A 75 9.95 29.02 20.50
C LEU A 75 10.18 30.39 21.15
N ALA A 76 10.14 30.47 22.48
CA ALA A 76 10.40 31.69 23.24
C ALA A 76 11.89 31.99 23.46
N SER A 77 12.79 31.06 23.15
CA SER A 77 14.23 31.20 23.37
C SER A 77 14.95 31.88 22.20
N SER A 78 16.28 32.02 22.36
CA SER A 78 17.17 32.49 21.30
C SER A 78 17.42 31.49 20.18
N LYS A 79 16.94 30.23 20.32
CA LYS A 79 17.10 29.14 19.33
C LYS A 79 18.56 28.85 18.99
N ASN A 80 19.44 28.96 19.98
CA ASN A 80 20.84 28.53 19.83
C ASN A 80 20.96 27.02 20.13
N LYS A 81 22.13 26.43 19.84
CA LYS A 81 22.41 25.00 20.08
C LYS A 81 22.02 24.53 21.49
N ALA A 82 22.32 25.29 22.55
CA ALA A 82 21.96 24.90 23.92
C ALA A 82 20.45 24.93 24.21
N ASP A 83 19.69 25.75 23.47
CA ASP A 83 18.22 25.74 23.55
C ASP A 83 17.65 24.48 22.89
N TYR A 84 18.25 24.05 21.77
CA TYR A 84 17.90 22.80 21.09
C TYR A 84 18.30 21.56 21.87
N ASP A 85 19.48 21.56 22.51
CA ASP A 85 19.92 20.46 23.37
C ASP A 85 18.90 20.21 24.50
N LYS A 86 18.43 21.28 25.16
CA LYS A 86 17.38 21.20 26.19
C LYS A 86 16.04 20.68 25.66
N PHE A 87 15.67 21.09 24.45
CA PHE A 87 14.46 20.60 23.80
C PHE A 87 14.55 19.09 23.56
N VAL A 88 15.67 18.62 23.01
CA VAL A 88 15.92 17.19 22.75
C VAL A 88 16.01 16.38 24.03
N ASP A 89 16.67 16.89 25.08
CA ASP A 89 16.73 16.25 26.40
C ASP A 89 15.33 15.97 26.98
N ALA A 90 14.37 16.85 26.70
CA ALA A 90 12.99 16.69 27.14
C ALA A 90 12.17 15.74 26.25
N VAL A 91 12.40 15.74 24.93
CA VAL A 91 11.59 14.98 23.96
C VAL A 91 12.07 13.55 23.77
N VAL A 92 13.37 13.28 23.84
CA VAL A 92 13.94 11.93 23.65
C VAL A 92 13.31 10.89 24.59
N PRO A 93 13.19 11.12 25.91
CA PRO A 93 12.57 10.14 26.81
C PRO A 93 11.10 9.87 26.46
N VAL A 94 10.36 10.91 26.06
CA VAL A 94 8.94 10.79 25.67
C VAL A 94 8.80 9.97 24.39
N ALA A 95 9.63 10.24 23.39
CA ALA A 95 9.63 9.50 22.14
C ALA A 95 9.99 8.03 22.36
N ASN A 96 11.04 7.74 23.13
CA ASN A 96 11.50 6.38 23.39
C ASN A 96 10.53 5.56 24.25
N ASP A 97 9.88 6.17 25.25
CA ASP A 97 8.87 5.48 26.07
C ASP A 97 7.71 4.96 25.22
N TYR A 98 7.36 5.69 24.16
CA TYR A 98 6.33 5.29 23.22
C TYR A 98 6.84 4.27 22.18
N LEU A 99 8.00 4.54 21.58
CA LEU A 99 8.55 3.69 20.51
C LEU A 99 9.04 2.33 21.02
N ARG A 100 9.31 2.15 22.32
CA ARG A 100 9.79 0.88 22.89
C ARG A 100 8.96 -0.35 22.52
N TYR A 101 7.65 -0.18 22.31
CA TYR A 101 6.73 -1.28 21.99
C TYR A 101 6.99 -1.89 20.60
N ILE A 102 7.66 -1.12 19.73
CA ILE A 102 7.99 -1.55 18.37
C ILE A 102 9.48 -1.77 18.14
N SER A 103 10.32 -1.44 19.13
CA SER A 103 11.77 -1.54 19.03
C SER A 103 12.23 -2.98 18.96
N VAL A 104 13.27 -3.20 18.15
CA VAL A 104 13.95 -4.48 17.98
C VAL A 104 15.39 -4.30 18.50
N GLY A 105 15.89 -5.29 19.22
CA GLY A 105 17.24 -5.30 19.78
C GLY A 105 18.31 -5.70 18.75
N PRO A 106 19.61 -5.55 19.07
CA PRO A 106 20.71 -5.98 18.21
C PRO A 106 20.71 -7.48 17.85
N ASP A 107 20.04 -8.32 18.65
CA ASP A 107 19.83 -9.75 18.42
C ASP A 107 18.74 -10.05 17.37
N ALA A 108 18.11 -9.00 16.83
CA ALA A 108 16.98 -9.00 15.91
C ALA A 108 15.67 -9.53 16.52
N GLU A 109 15.51 -9.40 17.83
CA GLU A 109 14.28 -9.78 18.55
C GLU A 109 13.57 -8.54 19.13
N PRO A 110 12.23 -8.55 19.26
CA PRO A 110 11.51 -7.46 19.92
C PRO A 110 12.04 -7.20 21.33
N VAL A 111 12.25 -5.92 21.68
CA VAL A 111 12.72 -5.55 23.02
C VAL A 111 11.66 -5.87 24.09
N ASP A 112 10.38 -5.69 23.76
CA ASP A 112 9.26 -6.06 24.63
C ASP A 112 8.60 -7.36 24.16
N ASN A 113 8.91 -8.45 24.87
CA ASN A 113 8.38 -9.78 24.59
C ASN A 113 6.88 -9.93 24.90
N ASN A 114 6.28 -9.01 25.66
CA ASN A 114 4.86 -9.03 25.97
C ASN A 114 4.01 -8.42 24.84
N VAL A 115 4.64 -7.74 23.87
CA VAL A 115 3.93 -7.12 22.76
C VAL A 115 3.74 -8.13 21.63
N LYS A 116 2.50 -8.45 21.30
CA LYS A 116 2.11 -9.42 20.27
C LYS A 116 1.01 -8.88 19.38
N LEU A 117 0.80 -9.48 18.22
CA LEU A 117 -0.42 -9.26 17.42
C LEU A 117 -1.65 -9.58 18.27
N ILE A 118 -2.71 -8.78 18.09
CA ILE A 118 -3.97 -8.93 18.84
C ILE A 118 -4.62 -10.29 18.64
N ASP A 119 -4.60 -10.80 17.41
CA ASP A 119 -5.13 -12.10 17.03
C ASP A 119 -4.54 -12.52 15.68
N GLN A 120 -4.49 -13.83 15.43
CA GLN A 120 -4.05 -14.40 14.16
C GLN A 120 -4.99 -15.53 13.73
N PHE A 121 -5.55 -15.40 12.52
CA PHE A 121 -6.54 -16.33 12.00
C PHE A 121 -5.89 -17.41 11.14
N THR A 122 -5.95 -18.67 11.55
CA THR A 122 -5.32 -19.81 10.86
C THR A 122 -6.29 -20.60 9.96
N GLY A 123 -7.59 -20.41 10.13
CA GLY A 123 -8.65 -20.98 9.29
C GLY A 123 -9.24 -19.97 8.30
N PRO A 124 -10.18 -20.40 7.46
CA PRO A 124 -10.93 -19.49 6.61
C PRO A 124 -11.73 -18.50 7.45
N VAL A 125 -12.02 -17.32 6.89
CA VAL A 125 -12.81 -16.27 7.53
C VAL A 125 -14.16 -16.79 8.03
N SER A 126 -14.76 -17.77 7.36
CA SER A 126 -16.00 -18.43 7.80
C SER A 126 -15.97 -19.05 9.19
N ASN A 127 -14.78 -19.34 9.74
CA ASN A 127 -14.61 -19.97 11.05
C ASN A 127 -14.66 -18.99 12.22
N TYR A 128 -14.65 -17.69 11.95
CA TYR A 128 -14.53 -16.64 12.95
C TYR A 128 -15.75 -15.73 12.95
N ASP A 129 -15.91 -14.96 14.03
CA ASP A 129 -16.84 -13.83 14.00
C ASP A 129 -16.34 -12.80 12.99
N TYR A 130 -17.12 -12.59 11.94
CA TYR A 130 -16.76 -11.71 10.85
C TYR A 130 -16.53 -10.27 11.30
N ALA A 131 -17.32 -9.78 12.26
CA ALA A 131 -17.12 -8.44 12.82
C ALA A 131 -15.78 -8.30 13.54
N TRP A 132 -15.34 -9.38 14.19
CA TRP A 132 -14.04 -9.43 14.84
C TRP A 132 -12.88 -9.46 13.84
N VAL A 133 -12.98 -10.28 12.78
CA VAL A 133 -11.99 -10.31 11.70
C VAL A 133 -11.79 -8.91 11.13
N LYS A 134 -12.87 -8.16 10.89
CA LYS A 134 -12.82 -6.77 10.41
C LYS A 134 -12.22 -5.78 11.41
N THR A 135 -12.37 -6.04 12.71
CA THR A 135 -11.78 -5.19 13.76
C THR A 135 -10.25 -5.37 13.84
N VAL A 136 -9.79 -6.60 13.59
CA VAL A 136 -8.38 -6.99 13.61
C VAL A 136 -7.68 -6.64 12.29
N PHE A 137 -8.30 -6.98 11.16
CA PHE A 137 -7.88 -6.65 9.81
C PHE A 137 -8.74 -5.49 9.30
N GLU A 138 -8.39 -4.28 9.74
CA GLU A 138 -9.17 -3.06 9.48
C GLU A 138 -8.96 -2.55 8.06
N ASN A 139 -9.51 -3.28 7.08
CA ASN A 139 -9.42 -2.96 5.67
C ASN A 139 -10.55 -3.65 4.87
N ASP A 140 -11.24 -2.90 3.99
CA ASP A 140 -12.35 -3.41 3.19
C ASP A 140 -11.94 -4.52 2.19
N ILE A 141 -10.65 -4.74 1.96
CA ILE A 141 -10.16 -5.84 1.12
C ILE A 141 -10.65 -7.22 1.56
N VAL A 142 -10.92 -7.42 2.86
CA VAL A 142 -11.48 -8.68 3.36
C VAL A 142 -12.92 -8.85 2.90
N ASP A 143 -13.74 -7.78 2.92
CA ASP A 143 -15.09 -7.80 2.36
C ASP A 143 -15.05 -8.06 0.86
N ILE A 144 -14.16 -7.37 0.14
CA ILE A 144 -13.96 -7.52 -1.30
C ILE A 144 -13.61 -8.97 -1.65
N ALA A 145 -12.65 -9.58 -0.94
CA ALA A 145 -12.28 -10.97 -1.17
C ALA A 145 -13.43 -11.94 -0.84
N CYS A 146 -14.13 -11.72 0.28
CA CYS A 146 -15.26 -12.56 0.67
C CYS A 146 -16.42 -12.47 -0.34
N ASP A 147 -16.71 -11.29 -0.88
CA ASP A 147 -17.70 -11.10 -1.95
C ASP A 147 -17.26 -11.77 -3.26
N ALA A 148 -15.95 -11.85 -3.53
CA ALA A 148 -15.42 -12.44 -4.75
C ALA A 148 -15.53 -13.98 -4.75
N VAL A 149 -15.18 -14.63 -3.64
CA VAL A 149 -14.99 -16.10 -3.60
C VAL A 149 -15.73 -16.83 -2.49
N GLY A 150 -16.46 -16.11 -1.62
CA GLY A 150 -17.09 -16.66 -0.42
C GLY A 150 -16.13 -16.72 0.78
N LYS A 151 -16.64 -16.43 1.97
CA LYS A 151 -15.85 -16.37 3.23
C LYS A 151 -15.16 -17.67 3.62
N GLU A 152 -15.67 -18.81 3.16
CA GLU A 152 -15.09 -20.14 3.34
C GLU A 152 -13.84 -20.37 2.47
N ASN A 153 -13.60 -19.49 1.50
CA ASN A 153 -12.48 -19.53 0.58
C ASN A 153 -11.49 -18.37 0.78
N VAL A 154 -11.61 -17.60 1.87
CA VAL A 154 -10.71 -16.47 2.18
C VAL A 154 -9.93 -16.74 3.45
N TRP A 155 -8.61 -16.54 3.38
CA TRP A 155 -7.69 -16.50 4.50
C TRP A 155 -7.03 -15.14 4.58
N VAL A 156 -6.73 -14.71 5.79
CA VAL A 156 -6.05 -13.45 6.05
C VAL A 156 -4.84 -13.71 6.95
N TYR A 157 -3.74 -13.02 6.67
CA TYR A 157 -2.52 -13.13 7.46
C TYR A 157 -2.11 -11.75 7.99
N GLY A 158 -2.11 -11.64 9.32
CA GLY A 158 -1.50 -10.53 10.04
C GLY A 158 0.01 -10.67 10.10
N LEU A 159 0.73 -9.61 9.75
CA LEU A 159 2.19 -9.60 9.84
C LEU A 159 2.67 -8.89 11.11
N ASP A 160 3.56 -9.55 11.83
CA ASP A 160 4.41 -8.88 12.82
C ASP A 160 5.62 -8.31 12.06
N TRP A 161 5.49 -7.07 11.60
CA TRP A 161 6.51 -6.38 10.79
C TRP A 161 7.85 -6.16 11.50
N ARG A 162 7.97 -6.51 12.78
CA ARG A 162 9.24 -6.51 13.53
C ARG A 162 10.07 -7.76 13.24
N VAL A 163 9.41 -8.83 12.79
CA VAL A 163 10.04 -10.10 12.45
C VAL A 163 10.64 -10.03 11.05
N ASP A 164 11.72 -10.77 10.87
CA ASP A 164 12.38 -10.94 9.57
C ASP A 164 11.39 -11.43 8.50
N PRO A 165 11.25 -10.73 7.36
CA PRO A 165 10.36 -11.15 6.27
C PRO A 165 10.62 -12.56 5.74
N LEU A 166 11.86 -13.07 5.78
CA LEU A 166 12.20 -14.43 5.38
C LEU A 166 11.71 -15.48 6.39
N VAL A 167 11.54 -15.11 7.66
CA VAL A 167 10.89 -15.97 8.67
C VAL A 167 9.37 -15.94 8.48
N LEU A 168 8.79 -14.76 8.24
CA LEU A 168 7.36 -14.63 7.93
C LEU A 168 6.97 -15.44 6.68
N ALA A 169 7.86 -15.55 5.68
CA ALA A 169 7.66 -16.40 4.52
C ALA A 169 7.48 -17.90 4.87
N ASP A 170 8.14 -18.40 5.91
CA ASP A 170 7.96 -19.78 6.40
C ASP A 170 6.56 -19.97 6.98
N GLU A 171 6.02 -18.94 7.66
CA GLU A 171 4.65 -18.96 8.16
C GLU A 171 3.64 -18.94 7.01
N ILE A 172 3.86 -18.09 5.99
CA ILE A 172 3.03 -18.09 4.77
C ILE A 172 3.01 -19.46 4.10
N HIS A 173 4.13 -20.18 4.09
CA HIS A 173 4.18 -21.53 3.54
C HIS A 173 3.28 -22.52 4.27
N GLU A 174 3.23 -22.44 5.60
CA GLU A 174 2.31 -23.26 6.38
C GLU A 174 0.85 -22.86 6.15
N TYR A 175 0.56 -21.58 5.93
CA TYR A 175 -0.78 -21.12 5.49
C TYR A 175 -1.15 -21.72 4.15
N VAL A 176 -0.29 -21.60 3.13
CA VAL A 176 -0.53 -22.14 1.78
C VAL A 176 -0.82 -23.65 1.84
N LYS A 177 0.00 -24.42 2.57
CA LYS A 177 -0.25 -25.86 2.79
C LYS A 177 -1.58 -26.12 3.47
N ASN A 178 -1.92 -25.37 4.51
CA ASN A 178 -3.17 -25.53 5.23
C ASN A 178 -4.39 -25.21 4.36
N ILE A 179 -4.32 -24.15 3.55
CA ILE A 179 -5.36 -23.75 2.61
C ILE A 179 -5.60 -24.89 1.61
N LYS A 180 -4.56 -25.33 0.89
CA LYS A 180 -4.65 -26.43 -0.09
C LYS A 180 -5.18 -27.71 0.54
N LYS A 181 -4.75 -28.03 1.76
CA LYS A 181 -5.25 -29.20 2.52
C LYS A 181 -6.73 -29.07 2.86
N THR A 182 -7.19 -27.88 3.22
CA THR A 182 -8.57 -27.61 3.64
C THR A 182 -9.52 -27.58 2.44
N THR A 183 -9.17 -26.84 1.39
CA THR A 183 -10.02 -26.62 0.21
C THR A 183 -9.91 -27.71 -0.85
N LYS A 184 -8.85 -28.53 -0.79
CA LYS A 184 -8.53 -29.52 -1.85
C LYS A 184 -8.31 -28.87 -3.22
N CYS A 185 -7.92 -27.59 -3.24
CA CYS A 185 -7.47 -26.90 -4.44
C CYS A 185 -5.97 -27.13 -4.65
N GLU A 186 -5.57 -27.21 -5.92
CA GLU A 186 -4.17 -27.40 -6.30
C GLU A 186 -3.39 -26.09 -6.23
N LYS A 187 -4.04 -24.98 -6.58
CA LYS A 187 -3.48 -23.62 -6.57
C LYS A 187 -4.39 -22.67 -5.81
N ILE A 188 -3.84 -21.55 -5.36
CA ILE A 188 -4.55 -20.48 -4.67
C ILE A 188 -4.24 -19.13 -5.33
N SER A 189 -5.08 -18.13 -5.09
CA SER A 189 -4.73 -16.73 -5.33
C SER A 189 -4.07 -16.14 -4.09
N VAL A 190 -3.07 -15.27 -4.26
CA VAL A 190 -2.40 -14.56 -3.16
C VAL A 190 -2.32 -13.07 -3.43
N SER A 191 -2.54 -12.27 -2.39
CA SER A 191 -2.47 -10.81 -2.44
C SER A 191 -1.55 -10.27 -1.36
N GLY A 192 -0.49 -9.58 -1.77
CA GLY A 192 0.40 -8.84 -0.89
C GLY A 192 0.04 -7.35 -0.89
N ILE A 193 -0.40 -6.83 0.26
CA ILE A 193 -0.78 -5.42 0.42
C ILE A 193 0.39 -4.67 1.07
N SER A 194 0.87 -3.56 0.51
CA SER A 194 1.93 -2.77 1.15
C SER A 194 3.16 -3.66 1.48
N MET A 195 3.57 -3.73 2.76
CA MET A 195 4.62 -4.65 3.23
C MET A 195 4.30 -6.13 3.03
N GLY A 196 3.04 -6.52 2.92
CA GLY A 196 2.65 -7.89 2.56
C GLY A 196 3.24 -8.34 1.23
N GLY A 197 3.50 -7.41 0.30
CA GLY A 197 4.23 -7.71 -0.93
C GLY A 197 5.70 -8.09 -0.70
N ILE A 198 6.36 -7.53 0.32
CA ILE A 198 7.72 -7.92 0.70
C ILE A 198 7.71 -9.37 1.21
N VAL A 199 6.79 -9.69 2.13
CA VAL A 199 6.68 -11.05 2.68
C VAL A 199 6.32 -12.07 1.59
N MET A 200 5.42 -11.70 0.69
CA MET A 200 5.09 -12.50 -0.48
C MET A 200 6.31 -12.70 -1.40
N SER A 201 7.11 -11.65 -1.63
CA SER A 201 8.36 -11.76 -2.40
C SER A 201 9.35 -12.74 -1.76
N CYS A 202 9.48 -12.70 -0.43
CA CYS A 202 10.29 -13.67 0.32
C CYS A 202 9.80 -15.10 0.15
N TYR A 203 8.48 -15.31 0.19
CA TYR A 203 7.89 -16.63 -0.07
C TYR A 203 8.25 -17.11 -1.49
N LEU A 204 8.06 -16.27 -2.51
CA LEU A 204 8.35 -16.63 -3.89
C LEU A 204 9.83 -16.98 -4.10
N ALA A 205 10.74 -16.24 -3.46
CA ALA A 205 12.17 -16.51 -3.50
C ALA A 205 12.58 -17.84 -2.81
N LYS A 206 11.91 -18.21 -1.71
CA LYS A 206 12.23 -19.42 -0.93
C LYS A 206 11.57 -20.69 -1.47
N TYR A 207 10.33 -20.57 -1.94
CA TYR A 207 9.44 -21.69 -2.22
C TYR A 207 8.94 -21.76 -3.66
N GLY A 208 9.19 -20.74 -4.48
CA GLY A 208 8.68 -20.65 -5.84
C GLY A 208 7.21 -20.21 -5.89
N TYR A 209 6.59 -20.42 -7.05
CA TYR A 209 5.25 -19.92 -7.38
C TYR A 209 4.29 -21.04 -7.82
N GLU A 210 4.68 -22.31 -7.73
CA GLU A 210 3.88 -23.45 -8.21
C GLU A 210 2.53 -23.58 -7.51
N ASP A 211 2.44 -23.08 -6.27
CA ASP A 211 1.23 -23.07 -5.45
C ASP A 211 0.21 -21.99 -5.86
N PHE A 212 0.57 -21.07 -6.77
CA PHE A 212 -0.25 -19.92 -7.12
C PHE A 212 -0.79 -19.97 -8.55
N SER A 213 -2.04 -19.52 -8.69
CA SER A 213 -2.67 -19.22 -10.00
C SER A 213 -2.72 -17.72 -10.27
N ASN A 214 -2.80 -16.90 -9.22
CA ASN A 214 -2.83 -15.44 -9.31
C ASN A 214 -2.03 -14.81 -8.16
N ILE A 215 -1.18 -13.85 -8.49
CA ILE A 215 -0.34 -13.07 -7.58
C ILE A 215 -0.68 -11.60 -7.79
N THR A 216 -1.11 -10.93 -6.73
CA THR A 216 -1.48 -9.51 -6.78
C THR A 216 -0.67 -8.70 -5.79
N TYR A 217 0.01 -7.67 -6.28
CA TYR A 217 0.69 -6.66 -5.48
C TYR A 217 -0.17 -5.41 -5.43
N LEU A 218 -0.73 -5.11 -4.27
CA LEU A 218 -1.64 -3.98 -4.08
C LEU A 218 -0.93 -2.88 -3.29
N SER A 219 -0.55 -1.79 -3.97
CA SER A 219 0.23 -0.69 -3.39
C SER A 219 1.41 -1.22 -2.59
N ALA A 220 2.18 -2.15 -3.16
CA ALA A 220 3.12 -2.98 -2.43
C ALA A 220 4.55 -2.43 -2.42
N ALA A 221 5.25 -2.61 -1.30
CA ALA A 221 6.60 -2.08 -1.08
C ALA A 221 7.73 -3.00 -1.58
N PHE A 222 7.46 -3.89 -2.54
CA PHE A 222 8.34 -5.00 -2.91
C PHE A 222 9.68 -4.58 -3.56
N THR A 223 9.81 -3.31 -3.95
CA THR A 223 11.08 -2.72 -4.43
C THR A 223 11.65 -1.64 -3.51
N GLY A 224 11.00 -1.35 -2.38
CA GLY A 224 11.43 -0.36 -1.39
C GLY A 224 10.57 0.90 -1.32
N ILE A 225 11.06 1.88 -0.56
CA ILE A 225 10.45 3.19 -0.30
C ILE A 225 11.59 4.23 -0.24
N ASP A 226 11.54 5.26 -1.09
CA ASP A 226 12.65 6.22 -1.25
C ASP A 226 12.96 6.95 0.07
N TYR A 227 11.95 7.42 0.81
CA TYR A 227 12.22 8.15 2.06
C TYR A 227 12.81 7.26 3.16
N VAL A 228 12.59 5.94 3.14
CA VAL A 228 13.26 5.03 4.07
C VAL A 228 14.73 4.88 3.69
N GLY A 229 15.03 4.75 2.39
CA GLY A 229 16.40 4.76 1.87
C GLY A 229 17.16 6.03 2.26
N GLU A 230 16.55 7.19 2.05
CA GLU A 230 17.10 8.49 2.44
C GLU A 230 17.32 8.57 3.97
N MET A 231 16.32 8.21 4.76
CA MET A 231 16.40 8.22 6.22
C MET A 231 17.54 7.32 6.73
N PHE A 232 17.67 6.09 6.22
CA PHE A 232 18.74 5.17 6.64
C PHE A 232 20.11 5.62 6.15
N SER A 233 20.17 6.42 5.08
CA SER A 233 21.41 7.04 4.58
C SER A 233 21.79 8.33 5.30
N GLY A 234 21.02 8.73 6.32
CA GLY A 234 21.28 9.95 7.07
C GLY A 234 20.70 11.21 6.41
N ASN A 235 19.81 11.10 5.43
CA ASN A 235 19.30 12.22 4.65
C ASN A 235 17.85 12.61 5.02
N ILE A 236 17.67 13.11 6.23
CA ILE A 236 16.39 13.69 6.68
C ILE A 236 16.29 15.17 6.31
N LYS A 237 15.10 15.58 5.89
CA LYS A 237 14.75 16.97 5.60
C LYS A 237 13.25 17.14 5.76
N VAL A 238 12.79 18.21 6.39
CA VAL A 238 11.35 18.51 6.41
C VAL A 238 10.98 19.41 5.25
N ASP A 239 9.98 18.99 4.45
CA ASP A 239 9.38 19.81 3.40
C ASP A 239 8.08 20.45 3.89
N GLY A 240 8.13 21.75 4.18
CA GLY A 240 6.98 22.49 4.67
C GLY A 240 5.80 22.55 3.70
N GLN A 241 6.08 22.64 2.40
CA GLN A 241 5.00 22.65 1.40
C GLN A 241 4.38 21.26 1.27
N GLY A 242 5.20 20.20 1.27
CA GLY A 242 4.70 18.83 1.31
C GLY A 242 3.80 18.57 2.53
N LEU A 243 4.14 19.13 3.71
CA LEU A 243 3.25 19.02 4.89
C LEU A 243 1.88 19.67 4.66
N LEU A 244 1.84 20.87 4.05
CA LEU A 244 0.58 21.51 3.68
C LEU A 244 -0.23 20.69 2.69
N ASN A 245 0.44 20.10 1.70
CA ASN A 245 -0.20 19.29 0.67
C ASN A 245 -0.84 18.04 1.29
N ILE A 246 -0.13 17.32 2.17
CA ILE A 246 -0.71 16.17 2.88
C ILE A 246 -1.92 16.59 3.72
N ILE A 247 -1.85 17.71 4.47
CA ILE A 247 -3.00 18.17 5.26
C ILE A 247 -4.21 18.46 4.36
N LYS A 248 -3.99 19.11 3.21
CA LYS A 248 -5.05 19.38 2.22
C LYS A 248 -5.66 18.09 1.68
N GLU A 249 -4.81 17.15 1.30
CA GLU A 249 -5.21 15.86 0.72
C GLU A 249 -5.93 14.96 1.73
N SER A 250 -5.47 14.91 3.00
CA SER A 250 -6.04 14.05 4.04
C SER A 250 -7.28 14.61 4.73
N MET A 251 -7.38 15.94 4.90
CA MET A 251 -8.50 16.54 5.65
C MET A 251 -9.77 16.70 4.83
N HIS A 252 -9.69 16.62 3.49
CA HIS A 252 -10.77 16.90 2.53
C HIS A 252 -11.57 18.19 2.83
N ASN A 253 -10.99 19.10 3.63
CA ASN A 253 -11.58 20.33 4.15
C ASN A 253 -10.49 21.40 4.12
N THR A 254 -10.65 22.38 3.24
CA THR A 254 -9.65 23.42 3.04
C THR A 254 -9.57 24.40 4.20
N THR A 255 -10.57 24.47 5.09
CA THR A 255 -10.62 25.49 6.15
C THR A 255 -9.39 25.46 7.06
N VAL A 256 -8.92 24.28 7.48
CA VAL A 256 -7.75 24.16 8.38
C VAL A 256 -6.46 24.47 7.64
N SER A 257 -6.27 23.93 6.44
CA SER A 257 -5.08 24.19 5.63
C SER A 257 -5.02 25.64 5.15
N ASP A 258 -6.15 26.24 4.79
CA ASP A 258 -6.29 27.65 4.46
C ASP A 258 -5.95 28.54 5.66
N ILE A 259 -6.37 28.17 6.88
CA ILE A 259 -5.94 28.87 8.11
C ILE A 259 -4.43 28.72 8.32
N LEU A 260 -3.86 27.51 8.19
CA LEU A 260 -2.40 27.29 8.35
C LEU A 260 -1.59 28.11 7.34
N GLU A 261 -2.06 28.16 6.08
CA GLU A 261 -1.46 28.92 4.99
C GLU A 261 -1.61 30.43 5.20
N GLN A 262 -2.82 30.92 5.54
CA GLN A 262 -3.09 32.34 5.79
C GLN A 262 -2.37 32.87 7.04
N THR A 263 -2.29 32.07 8.09
CA THR A 263 -1.61 32.44 9.35
C THR A 263 -0.09 32.34 9.26
N LYS A 264 0.45 31.67 8.23
CA LYS A 264 1.88 31.43 8.06
C LYS A 264 2.54 30.77 9.27
N ILE A 265 1.76 29.99 10.02
CA ILE A 265 2.27 29.34 11.23
C ILE A 265 3.35 28.30 10.90
N LEU A 266 3.27 27.68 9.72
CA LEU A 266 4.31 26.79 9.23
C LEU A 266 5.59 27.55 8.86
N ASP A 267 5.50 28.74 8.28
CA ASP A 267 6.69 29.57 8.02
C ASP A 267 7.45 29.93 9.31
N LEU A 268 6.74 30.01 10.44
CA LEU A 268 7.35 30.21 11.76
C LEU A 268 8.01 28.94 12.31
N LEU A 269 7.47 27.77 11.98
CA LEU A 269 7.94 26.47 12.49
C LEU A 269 9.05 25.86 11.62
N LEU A 270 9.09 26.14 10.32
CA LEU A 270 10.08 25.56 9.41
C LEU A 270 11.52 25.89 9.79
N PRO A 271 11.90 27.16 10.10
CA PRO A 271 13.24 27.45 10.58
C PRO A 271 13.59 26.70 11.87
N VAL A 272 12.59 26.47 12.73
CA VAL A 272 12.79 25.75 13.99
C VAL A 272 13.14 24.29 13.73
N VAL A 273 12.46 23.68 12.77
CA VAL A 273 12.71 22.30 12.32
C VAL A 273 14.04 22.19 11.57
N ASP A 274 14.37 23.14 10.72
CA ASP A 274 15.67 23.19 10.02
C ASP A 274 16.82 23.27 11.01
N ASP A 275 16.72 24.15 12.01
CA ASP A 275 17.71 24.27 13.07
C ASP A 275 17.75 23.02 13.98
N LEU A 276 16.61 22.32 14.20
CA LEU A 276 16.60 21.03 14.90
C LEU A 276 17.42 19.99 14.13
N VAL A 277 17.22 19.87 12.81
CA VAL A 277 18.02 18.96 11.97
C VAL A 277 19.48 19.40 11.96
N LYS A 278 19.77 20.70 11.86
CA LYS A 278 21.13 21.23 11.85
C LYS A 278 21.88 20.96 13.16
N TYR A 279 21.25 21.19 14.31
CA TYR A 279 21.91 21.11 15.61
C TYR A 279 21.84 19.72 16.23
N GLU A 280 20.77 18.97 16.00
CA GLU A 280 20.43 17.77 16.79
C GLU A 280 20.28 16.50 15.98
N LYS A 281 20.51 16.52 14.67
CA LYS A 281 20.38 15.33 13.82
C LYS A 281 21.11 14.12 14.38
N ASP A 282 22.38 14.26 14.80
CA ASP A 282 23.13 13.13 15.35
C ASP A 282 22.42 12.53 16.58
N ARG A 283 21.93 13.37 17.50
CA ARG A 283 21.17 12.92 18.68
C ARG A 283 19.84 12.28 18.31
N VAL A 284 19.08 12.88 17.38
CA VAL A 284 17.82 12.30 16.87
C VAL A 284 18.08 10.91 16.28
N TYR A 285 19.17 10.72 15.54
CA TYR A 285 19.55 9.41 15.03
C TYR A 285 19.95 8.44 16.13
N THR A 286 20.91 8.81 16.98
CA THR A 286 21.51 7.87 17.95
C THR A 286 20.60 7.58 19.13
N GLU A 287 19.77 8.53 19.55
CA GLU A 287 18.91 8.42 20.73
C GLU A 287 17.48 8.01 20.39
N ILE A 288 16.98 8.23 19.16
CA ILE A 288 15.59 7.90 18.78
C ILE A 288 15.54 6.95 17.58
N LEU A 289 16.07 7.32 16.41
CA LEU A 289 15.81 6.53 15.20
C LEU A 289 16.48 5.16 15.23
N MET A 290 17.76 5.09 15.59
CA MET A 290 18.51 3.84 15.58
C MET A 290 18.04 2.83 16.63
N PRO A 291 17.81 3.20 17.91
CA PRO A 291 17.33 2.26 18.91
C PRO A 291 15.95 1.67 18.60
N ASN A 292 15.09 2.42 17.91
CA ASN A 292 13.71 2.00 17.68
C ASN A 292 13.47 1.38 16.30
N PHE A 293 14.22 1.80 15.27
CA PHE A 293 14.00 1.35 13.89
C PHE A 293 15.23 0.67 13.28
N GLY A 294 16.43 0.97 13.77
CA GLY A 294 17.68 0.57 13.14
C GLY A 294 17.92 -0.95 13.11
N TYR A 295 17.47 -1.68 14.13
CA TYR A 295 17.63 -3.14 14.19
C TYR A 295 16.40 -3.92 13.69
N ASN A 296 15.42 -3.24 13.11
CA ASN A 296 14.23 -3.89 12.58
C ASN A 296 14.48 -4.35 11.13
N THR A 297 14.69 -5.65 10.93
CA THR A 297 14.95 -6.23 9.60
C THR A 297 13.80 -6.04 8.62
N GLY A 298 12.55 -5.99 9.10
CA GLY A 298 11.37 -5.66 8.30
C GLY A 298 11.43 -4.24 7.72
N LEU A 299 11.93 -3.26 8.49
CA LEU A 299 12.11 -1.90 7.99
C LEU A 299 13.28 -1.78 7.02
N TRP A 300 14.35 -2.58 7.20
CA TRP A 300 15.42 -2.68 6.20
C TRP A 300 14.93 -3.19 4.85
N ALA A 301 13.88 -4.01 4.82
CA ALA A 301 13.30 -4.48 3.58
C ALA A 301 12.61 -3.36 2.76
N PHE A 302 12.33 -2.21 3.37
CA PHE A 302 11.88 -1.02 2.65
C PHE A 302 13.03 -0.22 2.01
N CYS A 303 14.30 -0.51 2.33
CA CYS A 303 15.43 0.22 1.75
C CYS A 303 15.60 -0.15 0.27
N PRO A 304 15.44 0.77 -0.69
CA PRO A 304 15.69 0.45 -2.09
C PRO A 304 17.18 0.16 -2.36
N ASP A 305 17.46 -0.68 -3.35
CA ASP A 305 18.83 -1.06 -3.75
C ASP A 305 19.74 0.17 -3.96
N GLU A 306 19.23 1.22 -4.60
CA GLU A 306 20.00 2.44 -4.88
C GLU A 306 20.52 3.15 -3.62
N TYR A 307 19.87 2.96 -2.47
CA TYR A 307 20.32 3.51 -1.18
C TYR A 307 21.06 2.48 -0.32
N PHE A 308 20.86 1.18 -0.55
CA PHE A 308 21.21 0.11 0.38
C PHE A 308 22.67 0.16 0.86
N ALA A 309 23.63 0.34 -0.07
CA ALA A 309 25.04 0.42 0.29
C ALA A 309 25.35 1.62 1.20
N SER A 310 24.79 2.79 0.88
CA SER A 310 25.01 4.03 1.64
C SER A 310 24.30 4.02 2.99
N ALA A 311 23.05 3.54 3.03
CA ALA A 311 22.27 3.30 4.23
C ALA A 311 23.01 2.36 5.19
N LYS A 312 23.45 1.21 4.69
CA LYS A 312 24.21 0.23 5.47
C LYS A 312 25.50 0.81 6.02
N ALA A 313 26.27 1.56 5.23
CA ALA A 313 27.49 2.20 5.70
C ALA A 313 27.21 3.24 6.80
N PHE A 314 26.21 4.09 6.60
CA PHE A 314 25.82 5.14 7.56
C PHE A 314 25.37 4.55 8.90
N MET A 315 24.50 3.54 8.84
CA MET A 315 23.92 2.88 10.01
C MET A 315 24.96 2.02 10.75
N LYS A 316 25.81 1.26 10.05
CA LYS A 316 26.90 0.48 10.65
C LYS A 316 27.87 1.34 11.45
N ALA A 317 28.14 2.57 11.01
CA ALA A 317 29.06 3.47 11.68
C ALA A 317 28.54 4.00 13.03
N ARG A 318 27.24 3.86 13.32
CA ARG A 318 26.56 4.51 14.46
C ARG A 318 25.77 3.55 15.34
N MET A 319 25.28 2.45 14.78
CA MET A 319 24.57 1.42 15.54
C MET A 319 25.53 0.65 16.45
N ASN A 320 25.17 0.53 17.73
CA ASN A 320 25.85 -0.32 18.68
C ASN A 320 25.40 -1.78 18.51
N ALA A 321 26.07 -2.51 17.63
CA ALA A 321 25.62 -3.82 17.16
C ALA A 321 25.70 -4.98 18.19
N GLY A 322 25.76 -4.69 19.49
CA GLY A 322 25.88 -5.70 20.53
C GLY A 322 27.21 -6.45 20.43
N THR A 323 27.16 -7.78 20.40
CA THR A 323 28.36 -8.60 20.13
C THR A 323 28.68 -8.64 18.63
N ALA A 324 29.90 -9.05 18.25
CA ALA A 324 30.24 -9.25 16.85
C ALA A 324 29.37 -10.33 16.16
N GLU A 325 28.87 -11.31 16.94
CA GLU A 325 27.97 -12.35 16.47
C GLU A 325 26.56 -11.81 16.20
N ASP A 326 26.01 -11.00 17.11
CA ASP A 326 24.72 -10.33 16.91
C ASP A 326 24.74 -9.45 15.67
N ALA A 327 25.81 -8.65 15.52
CA ALA A 327 26.04 -7.84 14.34
C ALA A 327 26.05 -8.67 13.05
N ALA A 328 26.77 -9.80 13.04
CA ALA A 328 26.87 -10.68 11.87
C ALA A 328 25.52 -11.32 11.53
N LYS A 329 24.77 -11.79 12.55
CA LYS A 329 23.43 -12.36 12.39
C LYS A 329 22.46 -11.34 11.81
N PHE A 330 22.40 -10.13 12.37
CA PHE A 330 21.53 -9.07 11.91
C PHE A 330 21.84 -8.65 10.47
N TRP A 331 23.10 -8.33 10.16
CA TRP A 331 23.47 -7.92 8.80
C TRP A 331 23.36 -9.05 7.79
N GLY A 332 23.57 -10.30 8.22
CA GLY A 332 23.32 -11.47 7.38
C GLY A 332 21.87 -11.54 6.91
N LYS A 333 20.90 -11.32 7.81
CA LYS A 333 19.47 -11.26 7.47
C LYS A 333 19.13 -10.12 6.51
N VAL A 334 19.65 -8.92 6.78
CA VAL A 334 19.46 -7.74 5.93
C VAL A 334 20.04 -7.98 4.52
N ASP A 335 21.23 -8.58 4.44
CA ASP A 335 21.87 -8.94 3.17
C ASP A 335 21.15 -10.06 2.43
N ASP A 336 20.62 -11.04 3.14
CA ASP A 336 19.89 -12.17 2.55
C ASP A 336 18.62 -11.68 1.84
N TYR A 337 17.82 -10.85 2.51
CA TYR A 337 16.67 -10.21 1.88
C TYR A 337 17.07 -9.40 0.64
N HIS A 338 18.03 -8.49 0.77
CA HIS A 338 18.45 -7.63 -0.34
C HIS A 338 18.91 -8.45 -1.55
N ASN A 339 19.85 -9.37 -1.34
CA ASN A 339 20.54 -10.06 -2.42
C ASN A 339 19.74 -11.23 -3.00
N ASN A 340 18.91 -11.91 -2.20
CA ASN A 340 18.19 -13.10 -2.63
C ASN A 340 16.70 -12.87 -2.88
N VAL A 341 16.13 -11.76 -2.43
CA VAL A 341 14.72 -11.42 -2.65
C VAL A 341 14.61 -10.16 -3.51
N GLN A 342 14.98 -8.99 -2.97
CA GLN A 342 14.70 -7.70 -3.63
C GLN A 342 15.37 -7.60 -5.01
N LEU A 343 16.65 -7.94 -5.13
CA LEU A 343 17.37 -7.90 -6.41
C LEU A 343 16.88 -8.92 -7.44
N LYS A 344 16.16 -9.96 -7.02
CA LYS A 344 15.74 -11.08 -7.88
C LYS A 344 14.25 -11.09 -8.17
N ILE A 345 13.47 -10.23 -7.50
CA ILE A 345 12.01 -10.30 -7.56
C ILE A 345 11.46 -10.08 -8.96
N ASN A 346 12.12 -9.25 -9.77
CA ASN A 346 11.75 -9.04 -11.17
C ASN A 346 11.81 -10.37 -11.95
N ASP A 347 12.95 -11.05 -11.91
CA ASP A 347 13.17 -12.31 -12.62
C ASP A 347 12.22 -13.41 -12.11
N ILE A 348 11.99 -13.47 -10.80
CA ILE A 348 11.07 -14.44 -10.17
C ILE A 348 9.63 -14.22 -10.67
N LEU A 349 9.16 -12.98 -10.72
CA LEU A 349 7.81 -12.68 -11.17
C LEU A 349 7.64 -12.90 -12.67
N HIS A 350 8.64 -12.58 -13.49
CA HIS A 350 8.60 -12.90 -14.92
C HIS A 350 8.62 -14.41 -15.18
N ALA A 351 9.39 -15.17 -14.39
CA ALA A 351 9.36 -16.64 -14.46
C ALA A 351 7.97 -17.18 -14.11
N ALA A 352 7.35 -16.67 -13.04
CA ALA A 352 5.98 -17.03 -12.68
C ALA A 352 4.98 -16.74 -13.81
N GLN A 353 5.05 -15.54 -14.41
CA GLN A 353 4.18 -15.15 -15.51
C GLN A 353 4.35 -16.04 -16.75
N ASN A 354 5.60 -16.38 -17.10
CA ASN A 354 5.90 -17.26 -18.23
C ASN A 354 5.39 -18.70 -18.01
N ASP A 355 5.26 -19.13 -16.75
CA ASP A 355 4.72 -20.44 -16.37
C ASP A 355 3.19 -20.43 -16.15
N GLY A 356 2.50 -19.38 -16.60
CA GLY A 356 1.04 -19.28 -16.59
C GLY A 356 0.43 -18.79 -15.27
N VAL A 357 1.25 -18.21 -14.37
CA VAL A 357 0.72 -17.53 -13.17
C VAL A 357 0.32 -16.11 -13.55
N THR A 358 -0.90 -15.68 -13.21
CA THR A 358 -1.28 -14.28 -13.37
C THR A 358 -0.51 -13.43 -12.37
N VAL A 359 0.22 -12.42 -12.84
CA VAL A 359 0.93 -11.45 -11.98
C VAL A 359 0.35 -10.07 -12.27
N SER A 360 -0.19 -9.41 -11.25
CA SER A 360 -0.78 -8.06 -11.39
C SER A 360 -0.21 -7.10 -10.35
N LEU A 361 0.14 -5.89 -10.81
CA LEU A 361 0.58 -4.79 -9.97
C LEU A 361 -0.48 -3.67 -9.97
N VAL A 362 -0.82 -3.15 -8.80
CA VAL A 362 -1.68 -1.96 -8.66
C VAL A 362 -0.89 -0.86 -7.96
N SER A 363 -0.64 0.23 -8.69
CA SER A 363 0.10 1.39 -8.24
C SER A 363 -0.82 2.60 -8.14
N CYS A 364 -0.75 3.36 -7.05
CA CYS A 364 -1.50 4.61 -6.92
C CYS A 364 -0.55 5.81 -6.98
N TYR A 365 -1.00 6.93 -7.54
CA TYR A 365 -0.16 8.09 -7.82
C TYR A 365 -0.90 9.42 -7.62
N ASN A 366 -0.15 10.52 -7.79
CA ASN A 366 -0.59 11.90 -7.68
C ASN A 366 -0.91 12.39 -6.25
N LEU A 367 -0.40 11.72 -5.22
CA LEU A 367 -0.45 12.20 -3.85
C LEU A 367 0.93 12.51 -3.31
N GLN A 368 0.97 13.46 -2.38
CA GLN A 368 2.20 13.95 -1.76
C GLN A 368 2.84 12.86 -0.90
N MET A 369 4.13 12.58 -1.14
CA MET A 369 4.91 11.66 -0.31
C MET A 369 5.29 12.28 1.04
N PRO A 370 5.56 11.47 2.08
CA PRO A 370 5.94 11.97 3.40
C PRO A 370 7.06 13.02 3.35
N PRO A 371 6.82 14.24 3.89
CA PRO A 371 7.72 15.38 3.75
C PRO A 371 8.88 15.34 4.76
N VAL A 372 9.55 14.18 4.89
CA VAL A 372 10.59 13.91 5.90
C VAL A 372 11.97 13.62 5.32
N SER A 373 12.08 13.64 3.99
CA SER A 373 13.35 13.57 3.26
C SER A 373 13.25 14.25 1.89
N PRO A 374 14.35 14.36 1.13
CA PRO A 374 14.30 14.83 -0.26
C PRO A 374 13.41 13.99 -1.19
N ALA A 375 13.04 12.76 -0.81
CA ALA A 375 12.09 11.93 -1.54
C ALA A 375 10.66 12.52 -1.57
N SER A 376 10.36 13.52 -0.73
CA SER A 376 9.10 14.29 -0.76
C SER A 376 8.79 14.94 -2.11
N LYS A 377 9.77 15.11 -2.98
CA LYS A 377 9.54 15.59 -4.36
C LYS A 377 8.81 14.57 -5.25
N TYR A 378 8.86 13.28 -4.92
CA TYR A 378 8.21 12.23 -5.68
C TYR A 378 6.71 12.17 -5.37
N MET A 379 5.95 11.49 -6.22
CA MET A 379 4.53 11.21 -6.00
C MET A 379 4.25 9.72 -5.84
N GLY A 380 3.15 9.43 -5.16
CA GLY A 380 2.70 8.07 -4.92
C GLY A 380 1.32 8.08 -4.27
N ASP A 381 1.17 7.23 -3.26
CA ASP A 381 -0.10 7.01 -2.56
C ASP A 381 -0.14 7.59 -1.13
N GLN A 382 0.77 8.53 -0.84
CA GLN A 382 1.12 9.11 0.46
C GLN A 382 1.97 8.22 1.39
N VAL A 383 2.28 6.99 0.99
CA VAL A 383 3.15 6.09 1.76
C VAL A 383 4.25 5.49 0.90
N ILE A 384 3.97 5.10 -0.34
CA ILE A 384 4.94 4.47 -1.22
C ILE A 384 4.90 5.16 -2.59
N GLU A 385 6.07 5.46 -3.13
CA GLU A 385 6.20 6.13 -4.41
C GLU A 385 5.64 5.23 -5.53
N ALA A 386 4.97 5.84 -6.52
CA ALA A 386 4.39 5.09 -7.63
C ALA A 386 5.45 4.30 -8.42
N ARG A 387 6.69 4.82 -8.48
CA ARG A 387 7.83 4.12 -9.09
C ARG A 387 8.15 2.80 -8.38
N HIS A 388 7.95 2.70 -7.07
CA HIS A 388 8.26 1.46 -6.34
C HIS A 388 7.13 0.43 -6.42
N THR A 389 5.88 0.88 -6.31
CA THR A 389 4.70 0.00 -6.37
C THR A 389 4.41 -0.55 -7.78
N SER A 390 4.95 0.08 -8.82
CA SER A 390 4.81 -0.35 -10.23
C SER A 390 5.99 -1.17 -10.77
N GLY A 391 7.05 -1.38 -9.98
CA GLY A 391 8.28 -1.98 -10.50
C GLY A 391 9.01 -1.05 -11.48
N PHE A 392 9.23 0.20 -11.08
CA PHE A 392 10.04 1.21 -11.76
C PHE A 392 9.48 1.80 -13.06
N ALA A 393 8.16 2.01 -13.12
CA ALA A 393 7.59 2.94 -14.12
C ALA A 393 8.27 4.32 -14.04
N THR A 394 8.29 5.03 -15.16
CA THR A 394 8.79 6.40 -15.22
C THR A 394 7.67 7.31 -14.73
N VAL A 395 7.93 8.03 -13.64
CA VAL A 395 6.93 8.79 -12.89
C VAL A 395 7.40 10.23 -12.80
N ALA A 396 6.53 11.19 -13.09
CA ALA A 396 6.86 12.61 -12.89
C ALA A 396 7.05 12.93 -11.39
N ASP A 397 7.82 13.98 -11.10
CA ASP A 397 7.83 14.54 -9.74
C ASP A 397 6.41 15.06 -9.38
N TYR A 398 6.13 15.16 -8.08
CA TYR A 398 4.86 15.66 -7.58
C TYR A 398 4.54 17.05 -8.15
N GLY A 399 3.33 17.20 -8.69
CA GLY A 399 2.87 18.43 -9.36
C GLY A 399 3.49 18.68 -10.74
N GLN A 400 4.30 17.77 -11.28
CA GLN A 400 4.93 17.89 -12.60
C GLN A 400 4.35 16.93 -13.64
N ARG A 401 4.87 17.02 -14.86
CA ARG A 401 4.50 16.19 -16.02
C ARG A 401 5.72 15.74 -16.78
N LEU A 402 5.63 14.54 -17.35
CA LEU A 402 6.63 13.99 -18.24
C LEU A 402 6.62 14.74 -19.58
N ASN A 403 7.81 14.94 -20.14
CA ASN A 403 7.96 15.37 -21.52
C ASN A 403 7.82 14.18 -22.49
N ALA A 404 6.63 13.56 -22.48
CA ALA A 404 6.28 12.41 -23.29
C ALA A 404 5.00 12.67 -24.08
N GLU A 405 4.86 12.00 -25.23
CA GLU A 405 3.62 11.99 -26.00
C GLU A 405 2.71 10.86 -25.49
N VAL A 406 1.41 11.11 -25.43
CA VAL A 406 0.43 10.07 -25.03
C VAL A 406 0.47 8.92 -26.03
N GLY A 407 0.55 7.71 -25.51
CA GLY A 407 0.65 6.45 -26.24
C GLY A 407 0.05 5.29 -25.41
N PRO A 408 0.19 4.02 -25.84
CA PRO A 408 -0.51 2.89 -25.23
C PRO A 408 -0.27 2.76 -23.72
N HIS A 409 0.97 3.01 -23.29
CA HIS A 409 1.41 2.92 -21.89
C HIS A 409 1.77 4.27 -21.27
N ILE A 410 1.29 5.38 -21.83
CA ILE A 410 1.57 6.72 -21.30
C ILE A 410 0.25 7.39 -20.93
N ALA A 411 0.10 7.74 -19.66
CA ALA A 411 -1.14 8.30 -19.13
C ALA A 411 -1.53 9.61 -19.84
N ALA A 412 -2.84 9.84 -19.97
CA ALA A 412 -3.38 11.02 -20.66
C ALA A 412 -2.95 12.34 -19.99
N ASP A 413 -2.74 12.33 -18.68
CA ASP A 413 -2.26 13.46 -17.88
C ASP A 413 -0.73 13.58 -17.84
N LYS A 414 -0.03 12.69 -18.54
CA LYS A 414 1.43 12.65 -18.67
C LYS A 414 2.17 12.55 -17.34
N MET A 415 1.54 11.98 -16.31
CA MET A 415 2.16 11.75 -15.01
C MET A 415 2.93 10.42 -14.95
N ILE A 416 2.50 9.44 -15.75
CA ILE A 416 3.03 8.08 -15.77
C ILE A 416 3.40 7.68 -17.20
N ASP A 417 4.58 7.10 -17.34
CA ASP A 417 5.00 6.27 -18.46
C ASP A 417 5.30 4.86 -17.94
N ALA A 418 4.40 3.94 -18.24
CA ALA A 418 4.43 2.56 -17.78
C ALA A 418 5.34 1.65 -18.62
N ASN A 419 5.95 2.15 -19.71
CA ASN A 419 6.83 1.32 -20.55
C ASN A 419 8.07 0.80 -19.79
N SER A 420 8.50 1.49 -18.73
CA SER A 420 9.63 1.06 -17.89
C SER A 420 9.23 0.27 -16.66
N ALA A 421 7.93 0.04 -16.43
CA ALA A 421 7.47 -0.85 -15.37
C ALA A 421 7.96 -2.29 -15.62
N TYR A 422 8.09 -3.09 -14.57
CA TYR A 422 8.38 -4.53 -14.70
C TYR A 422 7.34 -5.23 -15.58
N PHE A 423 6.06 -4.87 -15.42
CA PHE A 423 4.95 -5.47 -16.17
C PHE A 423 4.07 -4.39 -16.82
N PRO A 424 4.47 -3.77 -17.94
CA PRO A 424 3.67 -2.74 -18.59
C PRO A 424 2.26 -3.20 -18.96
N GLU A 425 2.09 -4.48 -19.30
CA GLU A 425 0.80 -5.07 -19.68
C GLU A 425 -0.03 -5.56 -18.48
N ASN A 426 0.53 -5.58 -17.26
CA ASN A 426 -0.13 -6.09 -16.06
C ASN A 426 0.06 -5.14 -14.85
N THR A 427 0.25 -3.86 -15.12
CA THR A 427 0.31 -2.81 -14.09
C THR A 427 -0.79 -1.80 -14.32
N TRP A 428 -1.65 -1.63 -13.31
CA TRP A 428 -2.71 -0.65 -13.27
C TRP A 428 -2.31 0.53 -12.39
N PHE A 429 -2.62 1.74 -12.87
CA PHE A 429 -2.33 2.99 -12.20
C PHE A 429 -3.62 3.70 -11.80
N VAL A 430 -3.74 4.01 -10.51
CA VAL A 430 -4.90 4.69 -9.93
C VAL A 430 -4.51 6.07 -9.45
N LYS A 431 -5.02 7.11 -10.10
CA LYS A 431 -4.82 8.49 -9.68
C LYS A 431 -5.65 8.80 -8.43
N ASN A 432 -5.04 9.48 -7.47
CA ASN A 432 -5.68 10.06 -6.27
C ASN A 432 -6.28 9.06 -5.28
N GLN A 433 -5.99 7.76 -5.42
CA GLN A 433 -6.32 6.81 -4.37
C GLN A 433 -5.22 6.80 -3.31
N GLN A 434 -5.60 7.03 -2.05
CA GLN A 434 -4.69 6.91 -0.91
C GLN A 434 -4.23 5.47 -0.72
N HIS A 435 -3.08 5.31 -0.06
CA HIS A 435 -2.51 4.01 0.29
C HIS A 435 -3.58 3.10 0.89
N VAL A 436 -3.74 1.91 0.30
CA VAL A 436 -4.71 0.88 0.72
C VAL A 436 -6.17 1.38 0.85
N GLY A 437 -6.55 2.43 0.11
CA GLY A 437 -7.88 3.05 0.11
C GLY A 437 -8.97 2.22 -0.57
N PHE A 438 -9.08 0.94 -0.22
CA PHE A 438 -10.12 0.03 -0.71
C PHE A 438 -11.48 0.38 -0.09
N SER A 439 -12.55 0.18 -0.85
CA SER A 439 -13.93 0.39 -0.40
C SER A 439 -14.84 -0.70 -0.93
N ASN A 440 -15.73 -1.20 -0.07
CA ASN A 440 -16.84 -2.08 -0.45
C ASN A 440 -18.22 -1.51 -0.02
N ALA A 441 -18.33 -0.19 0.03
CA ALA A 441 -19.49 0.54 0.52
C ALA A 441 -20.65 0.73 -0.49
N GLY A 442 -20.48 0.40 -1.78
CA GLY A 442 -21.46 0.72 -2.81
C GLY A 442 -21.43 -0.18 -4.06
N THR A 443 -22.44 -0.03 -4.91
CA THR A 443 -22.58 -0.85 -6.14
C THR A 443 -21.61 -0.48 -7.26
N ARG A 444 -20.91 0.67 -7.13
CA ARG A 444 -19.97 1.24 -8.09
C ARG A 444 -18.64 1.66 -7.47
N ASP A 445 -18.35 1.25 -6.24
CA ASP A 445 -17.07 1.60 -5.62
C ASP A 445 -15.86 0.91 -6.29
N ASN A 446 -14.66 1.24 -5.80
CA ASN A 446 -13.42 0.65 -6.26
C ASN A 446 -13.29 -0.85 -5.93
N GLY A 447 -14.10 -1.40 -5.01
CA GLY A 447 -14.11 -2.82 -4.66
C GLY A 447 -14.43 -3.73 -5.85
N ALA A 448 -15.18 -3.26 -6.85
CA ALA A 448 -15.42 -4.02 -8.07
C ALA A 448 -14.14 -4.30 -8.88
N PHE A 449 -13.18 -3.37 -8.89
CA PHE A 449 -11.89 -3.58 -9.53
C PHE A 449 -11.06 -4.63 -8.78
N TYR A 450 -11.01 -4.52 -7.45
CA TYR A 450 -10.24 -5.44 -6.63
C TYR A 450 -10.83 -6.87 -6.62
N LYS A 451 -12.16 -7.01 -6.63
CA LYS A 451 -12.82 -8.31 -6.85
C LYS A 451 -12.34 -8.98 -8.13
N TRP A 452 -12.25 -8.22 -9.22
CA TRP A 452 -11.78 -8.71 -10.50
C TRP A 452 -10.29 -9.08 -10.47
N ILE A 453 -9.41 -8.20 -9.97
CA ILE A 453 -7.97 -8.45 -10.01
C ILE A 453 -7.54 -9.59 -9.09
N LEU A 454 -8.20 -9.78 -7.94
CA LEU A 454 -7.93 -10.88 -7.00
C LEU A 454 -8.32 -12.26 -7.56
N THR A 455 -9.19 -12.28 -8.57
CA THR A 455 -9.70 -13.50 -9.21
C THR A 455 -9.32 -13.59 -10.69
N ALA A 456 -8.35 -12.77 -11.12
CA ALA A 456 -7.94 -12.67 -12.51
C ALA A 456 -7.44 -14.02 -13.07
N PRO A 457 -8.02 -14.52 -14.18
CA PRO A 457 -7.54 -15.74 -14.83
C PRO A 457 -6.20 -15.53 -15.55
N GLU A 458 -5.55 -16.63 -15.93
CA GLU A 458 -4.35 -16.62 -16.77
C GLU A 458 -4.57 -15.78 -18.05
N GLY A 459 -3.57 -14.99 -18.42
CA GLY A 459 -3.62 -14.10 -19.58
C GLY A 459 -4.35 -12.77 -19.35
N THR A 460 -4.80 -12.48 -18.12
CA THR A 460 -5.38 -11.16 -17.79
C THR A 460 -4.33 -10.06 -17.90
N ASP A 461 -4.64 -9.02 -18.66
CA ASP A 461 -3.82 -7.83 -18.90
C ASP A 461 -4.67 -6.54 -18.80
N VAL A 462 -4.03 -5.38 -19.00
CA VAL A 462 -4.68 -4.06 -18.94
C VAL A 462 -5.78 -3.82 -20.00
N TYR A 463 -5.89 -4.67 -21.02
CA TYR A 463 -6.92 -4.60 -22.06
C TYR A 463 -8.09 -5.56 -21.81
N SER A 464 -7.93 -6.51 -20.89
CA SER A 464 -8.89 -7.58 -20.62
C SER A 464 -10.23 -7.10 -20.07
N ASN A 465 -10.29 -5.91 -19.46
CA ASN A 465 -11.52 -5.33 -18.96
C ASN A 465 -11.62 -3.82 -19.27
N PRO A 466 -12.46 -3.39 -20.22
CA PRO A 466 -12.56 -1.99 -20.63
C PRO A 466 -13.12 -1.07 -19.53
N ARG A 467 -13.72 -1.62 -18.47
CA ARG A 467 -14.13 -0.85 -17.28
C ARG A 467 -12.93 -0.45 -16.42
N PHE A 468 -11.87 -1.26 -16.43
CA PHE A 468 -10.68 -1.10 -15.60
C PHE A 468 -9.41 -1.09 -16.48
N PRO A 469 -9.25 -0.06 -17.33
CA PRO A 469 -8.07 0.08 -18.18
C PRO A 469 -6.82 0.41 -17.35
N GLN A 470 -5.64 0.41 -17.99
CA GLN A 470 -4.36 0.70 -17.33
C GLN A 470 -4.37 1.97 -16.46
N PHE A 471 -4.98 3.06 -16.94
CA PHE A 471 -5.00 4.35 -16.23
C PHE A 471 -6.42 4.68 -15.75
N MET A 472 -6.58 4.78 -14.43
CA MET A 472 -7.85 5.05 -13.78
C MET A 472 -7.76 6.28 -12.87
N TYR A 473 -8.92 6.88 -12.62
CA TYR A 473 -9.13 7.96 -11.68
C TYR A 473 -10.01 7.50 -10.52
N TYR A 474 -9.59 7.78 -9.29
CA TYR A 474 -10.38 7.51 -8.09
C TYR A 474 -11.14 8.76 -7.62
N PHE A 475 -12.47 8.70 -7.69
CA PHE A 475 -13.34 9.76 -7.20
C PHE A 475 -13.62 9.57 -5.71
N ASN A 476 -12.84 10.24 -4.86
CA ASN A 476 -12.89 10.03 -3.41
C ASN A 476 -14.27 10.25 -2.78
N ASP A 477 -15.05 11.22 -3.26
CA ASP A 477 -16.37 11.55 -2.70
C ASP A 477 -17.40 10.42 -2.85
N ILE A 478 -17.29 9.66 -3.94
CA ILE A 478 -18.21 8.57 -4.29
C ILE A 478 -17.54 7.19 -4.29
N LYS A 479 -16.25 7.15 -3.93
CA LYS A 479 -15.39 5.96 -3.84
C LYS A 479 -15.32 5.13 -5.13
N GLU A 480 -15.60 5.73 -6.29
CA GLU A 480 -15.69 5.07 -7.60
C GLU A 480 -14.37 5.15 -8.38
N LEU A 481 -14.02 4.07 -9.08
CA LEU A 481 -12.96 4.06 -10.10
C LEU A 481 -13.55 4.20 -11.50
N ARG A 482 -12.96 5.08 -12.31
CA ARG A 482 -13.29 5.23 -13.72
C ARG A 482 -12.04 5.31 -14.59
N PRO A 483 -12.13 5.04 -15.90
CA PRO A 483 -11.07 5.36 -16.84
C PRO A 483 -10.61 6.82 -16.71
N LEU A 484 -9.30 7.07 -16.77
CA LEU A 484 -8.76 8.42 -16.77
C LEU A 484 -9.28 9.21 -17.99
N GLY A 485 -10.00 10.30 -17.76
CA GLY A 485 -10.66 11.09 -18.81
C GLY A 485 -12.11 10.70 -19.13
N ASP A 486 -12.73 9.79 -18.36
CA ASP A 486 -14.17 9.51 -18.44
C ASP A 486 -14.98 10.65 -17.82
N VAL A 487 -15.45 11.56 -18.68
CA VAL A 487 -16.13 12.80 -18.29
C VAL A 487 -17.63 12.58 -18.18
N ASP A 488 -18.22 11.65 -18.93
CA ASP A 488 -19.66 11.39 -18.86
C ASP A 488 -20.06 10.40 -17.75
N GLY A 489 -19.08 9.70 -17.14
CA GLY A 489 -19.26 8.81 -16.00
C GLY A 489 -19.85 7.45 -16.35
N ASN A 490 -19.77 7.06 -17.62
CA ASN A 490 -20.31 5.79 -18.13
C ASN A 490 -19.37 4.59 -17.89
N MET A 491 -18.21 4.81 -17.28
CA MET A 491 -17.12 3.86 -17.03
C MET A 491 -16.41 3.36 -18.29
N LYS A 492 -16.39 4.16 -19.36
CA LYS A 492 -15.69 3.86 -20.60
C LYS A 492 -15.13 5.16 -21.17
N LEU A 493 -13.85 5.12 -21.54
CA LEU A 493 -13.25 6.24 -22.26
C LEU A 493 -13.71 6.24 -23.72
N SER A 494 -14.30 7.34 -24.20
CA SER A 494 -14.90 7.38 -25.52
C SER A 494 -14.85 8.77 -26.18
N ILE A 495 -15.20 8.82 -27.47
CA ILE A 495 -15.32 10.09 -28.20
C ILE A 495 -16.42 10.99 -27.59
N ALA A 496 -17.37 10.42 -26.85
CA ALA A 496 -18.40 11.21 -26.16
C ALA A 496 -17.80 12.12 -25.08
N ASP A 497 -16.77 11.67 -24.38
CA ASP A 497 -16.04 12.42 -23.36
C ASP A 497 -15.34 13.65 -23.96
N ALA A 498 -14.56 13.43 -25.03
CA ALA A 498 -13.92 14.53 -25.76
C ALA A 498 -14.95 15.54 -26.32
N LYS A 499 -16.10 15.06 -26.83
CA LYS A 499 -17.19 15.94 -27.28
C LYS A 499 -17.79 16.73 -26.13
N MET A 500 -17.90 16.14 -24.93
CA MET A 500 -18.43 16.80 -23.74
C MET A 500 -17.50 17.92 -23.27
N ILE A 501 -16.18 17.69 -23.30
CA ILE A 501 -15.16 18.71 -23.07
C ILE A 501 -15.30 19.87 -24.08
N LEU A 502 -15.36 19.58 -25.39
CA LEU A 502 -15.48 20.61 -26.43
C LEU A 502 -16.79 21.43 -26.31
N LYS A 503 -17.89 20.79 -25.91
CA LYS A 503 -19.14 21.50 -25.62
C LYS A 503 -19.02 22.43 -24.41
N SER A 504 -18.26 22.03 -23.39
CA SER A 504 -17.95 22.90 -22.25
C SER A 504 -17.14 24.13 -22.67
N VAL A 505 -16.04 23.91 -23.39
CA VAL A 505 -15.15 24.97 -23.88
C VAL A 505 -15.87 25.97 -24.79
N SER A 506 -16.83 25.51 -25.60
CA SER A 506 -17.65 26.38 -26.46
C SER A 506 -18.80 27.07 -25.73
N GLY A 507 -18.98 26.85 -24.43
CA GLY A 507 -20.09 27.41 -23.63
C GLY A 507 -21.45 26.74 -23.90
N SER A 508 -21.49 25.66 -24.69
CA SER A 508 -22.71 24.91 -25.01
C SER A 508 -23.12 23.93 -23.91
N ARG A 509 -22.28 23.72 -22.90
CA ARG A 509 -22.54 22.87 -21.74
C ARG A 509 -21.81 23.42 -20.51
N VAL A 510 -22.38 23.24 -19.33
CA VAL A 510 -21.69 23.44 -18.06
C VAL A 510 -21.38 22.06 -17.47
N LEU A 511 -20.12 21.83 -17.09
CA LEU A 511 -19.69 20.60 -16.42
C LEU A 511 -19.89 20.73 -14.90
N THR A 512 -20.20 19.62 -14.24
CA THR A 512 -20.16 19.55 -12.77
C THR A 512 -18.71 19.55 -12.27
N SER A 513 -18.49 19.77 -10.97
CA SER A 513 -17.14 19.74 -10.38
C SER A 513 -16.39 18.43 -10.65
N SER A 514 -17.06 17.28 -10.47
CA SER A 514 -16.49 15.96 -10.78
C SER A 514 -16.20 15.76 -12.27
N GLN A 515 -16.99 16.38 -13.15
CA GLN A 515 -16.74 16.33 -14.60
C GLN A 515 -15.58 17.24 -15.02
N ILE A 516 -15.40 18.36 -14.33
CA ILE A 516 -14.23 19.23 -14.50
C ILE A 516 -12.98 18.48 -14.08
N GLU A 517 -13.01 17.84 -12.92
CA GLU A 517 -11.92 17.02 -12.37
C GLU A 517 -11.53 15.86 -13.32
N ALA A 518 -12.51 15.15 -13.87
CA ALA A 518 -12.27 14.11 -14.86
C ALA A 518 -11.72 14.64 -16.20
N ALA A 519 -12.13 15.85 -16.58
CA ALA A 519 -11.76 16.46 -17.84
C ALA A 519 -10.38 17.14 -17.80
N GLU A 520 -9.91 17.61 -16.64
CA GLU A 520 -8.64 18.32 -16.51
C GLU A 520 -7.48 17.30 -16.53
N LEU A 521 -6.83 17.19 -17.69
CA LEU A 521 -5.70 16.28 -17.91
C LEU A 521 -4.41 17.08 -18.16
N SER A 522 -4.52 18.30 -18.67
CA SER A 522 -3.39 19.14 -19.04
C SER A 522 -2.63 19.74 -17.84
N GLY A 523 -3.25 19.83 -16.65
CA GLY A 523 -2.63 20.36 -15.42
C GLY A 523 -2.52 21.87 -15.38
N ASP A 524 -3.20 22.59 -16.28
CA ASP A 524 -3.22 24.06 -16.31
C ASP A 524 -4.38 24.66 -15.48
N SER A 525 -5.10 23.79 -14.74
CA SER A 525 -6.26 24.12 -13.91
C SER A 525 -7.45 24.66 -14.72
N LYS A 526 -7.53 24.36 -16.02
CA LYS A 526 -8.61 24.78 -16.90
C LYS A 526 -9.00 23.66 -17.86
N VAL A 527 -10.31 23.46 -18.03
CA VAL A 527 -10.82 22.59 -19.08
C VAL A 527 -10.67 23.29 -20.44
N SER A 528 -9.93 22.69 -21.35
CA SER A 528 -9.51 23.30 -22.62
C SER A 528 -9.63 22.33 -23.81
N ILE A 529 -9.30 22.83 -25.01
CA ILE A 529 -9.20 21.99 -26.22
C ILE A 529 -8.04 20.98 -26.09
N VAL A 530 -7.02 21.28 -25.29
CA VAL A 530 -5.89 20.38 -25.06
C VAL A 530 -6.36 19.10 -24.38
N ASP A 531 -7.24 19.21 -23.39
CA ASP A 531 -7.77 18.04 -22.67
C ASP A 531 -8.59 17.13 -23.58
N ALA A 532 -9.44 17.71 -24.43
CA ALA A 532 -10.18 16.94 -25.43
C ALA A 532 -9.24 16.18 -26.39
N LYS A 533 -8.10 16.78 -26.75
CA LYS A 533 -7.08 16.11 -27.57
C LYS A 533 -6.37 14.98 -26.82
N LEU A 534 -6.11 15.15 -25.53
CA LEU A 534 -5.49 14.10 -24.70
C LEU A 534 -6.41 12.89 -24.61
N VAL A 535 -7.71 13.09 -24.35
CA VAL A 535 -8.73 12.01 -24.39
C VAL A 535 -8.73 11.29 -25.73
N LEU A 536 -8.78 12.04 -26.85
CA LEU A 536 -8.77 11.44 -28.19
C LEU A 536 -7.49 10.64 -28.50
N ARG A 537 -6.34 11.10 -28.01
CA ARG A 537 -5.07 10.38 -28.16
C ARG A 537 -5.05 9.08 -27.36
N SER A 538 -5.56 9.10 -26.12
CA SER A 538 -5.69 7.90 -25.31
C SER A 538 -6.59 6.86 -25.97
N ILE A 539 -7.73 7.27 -26.53
CA ILE A 539 -8.63 6.38 -27.27
C ILE A 539 -7.95 5.79 -28.51
N ALA A 540 -7.15 6.58 -29.23
CA ALA A 540 -6.44 6.11 -30.41
C ALA A 540 -5.27 5.16 -30.10
N ALA A 541 -4.80 5.18 -28.84
CA ALA A 541 -3.70 4.35 -28.36
C ALA A 541 -4.16 3.09 -27.62
N SER A 542 -5.47 2.98 -27.31
CA SER A 542 -6.08 1.86 -26.58
C SER A 542 -6.56 0.74 -27.50
#